data_AF-R6STY0-F1
#
_entry.id   AF-R6STY0-F1
#
_cell.length_a   1.000
_cell.length_b   1.000
_cell.length_c   1.000
_cell.angle_alpha   90.00
_cell.angle_beta   90.00
_cell.angle_gamma   90.00
#
_symmetry.space_group_name_H-M   'P 1'
#
loop_
_entity.id
_entity.type
_entity.pdbx_description
1 polymer ?
#
loop_
_entity_poly.entity_id
_entity_poly.type
_entity_poly.pdbx_seq_one_letter_code
_entity_poly.pdbx_strand_id
1 'polypeptide(L)'
;MEQTDLFGTEKIGRILIRLAPPVMLAQLIQALYNIADSFFVGRYSDAGLTALSIIYPIQLLMIAFVVGTGVGINTVMASKLGVGKRKEADEYAGVGTPLAVVL
;
A
#
# COMPACT_ATOMS: atom_id res chain seq x y z
N MET A 1 -0.81 -6.95 23.45
CA MET A 1 -1.94 -6.09 23.84
C MET A 1 -1.58 -4.60 23.87
N GLU A 2 -0.33 -4.18 23.58
CA GLU A 2 0.11 -2.77 23.72
C GLU A 2 -0.13 -1.82 22.52
N GLN A 3 -0.45 -2.31 21.31
CA GLN A 3 -0.63 -1.41 20.15
C GLN A 3 -2.03 -0.77 20.07
N THR A 4 -3.08 -1.46 20.53
CA THR A 4 -4.45 -0.91 20.43
C THR A 4 -4.69 0.26 21.37
N ASP A 5 -4.07 0.29 22.54
CA ASP A 5 -4.20 1.41 23.49
C ASP A 5 -3.49 2.68 22.99
N LEU A 6 -2.40 2.53 22.23
CA LEU A 6 -1.64 3.65 21.65
C LEU A 6 -2.48 4.45 20.65
N PHE A 7 -3.34 3.80 19.86
CA PHE A 7 -4.19 4.47 18.88
C PHE A 7 -5.45 5.11 19.49
N GLY A 8 -5.84 4.71 20.71
CA GLY A 8 -7.05 5.20 21.38
C GLY A 8 -6.82 6.32 22.40
N THR A 9 -5.61 6.47 22.94
CA THR A 9 -5.34 7.38 24.08
C THR A 9 -4.33 8.50 23.82
N GLU A 10 -3.47 8.38 22.80
CA GLU A 10 -2.43 9.38 22.52
C GLU A 10 -2.89 10.44 21.50
N LYS A 11 -2.30 11.64 21.57
CA LYS A 11 -2.60 12.71 20.61
C LYS A 11 -2.20 12.27 19.20
N ILE A 12 -3.10 12.48 18.22
CA ILE A 12 -2.91 12.12 16.80
C ILE A 12 -1.53 12.54 16.27
N GLY A 13 -1.06 13.75 16.61
CA GLY A 13 0.26 14.25 16.19
C GLY A 13 1.45 13.40 16.67
N ARG A 14 1.38 12.81 17.86
CA ARG A 14 2.46 11.95 18.40
C ARG A 14 2.51 10.60 17.70
N ILE A 15 1.33 10.06 17.37
CA ILE A 15 1.19 8.81 16.61
C ILE A 15 1.76 9.02 15.20
N LEU A 16 1.39 10.12 14.54
CA LEU A 16 1.91 10.47 13.22
C LEU A 16 3.44 10.62 13.21
N ILE A 17 4.03 11.34 14.18
CA ILE A 17 5.49 11.49 14.26
C ILE A 17 6.20 10.16 14.52
N ARG A 18 5.56 9.20 15.20
CA ARG A 18 6.14 7.87 15.45
C ARG A 18 6.03 6.94 14.24
N LEU A 19 4.95 7.04 13.45
CA LEU A 19 4.71 6.18 12.29
C LEU A 19 5.23 6.76 10.97
N ALA A 20 5.33 8.09 10.84
CA ALA A 20 5.77 8.73 9.61
C ALA A 20 7.21 8.36 9.21
N PRO A 21 8.22 8.39 10.12
CA PRO A 21 9.60 8.07 9.73
C PRO A 21 9.78 6.69 9.06
N PRO A 22 9.26 5.57 9.62
CA PRO A 22 9.40 4.27 8.96
C PRO A 22 8.63 4.20 7.63
N VAL A 23 7.43 4.80 7.55
CA VAL A 23 6.63 4.81 6.32
C VAL A 23 7.32 5.63 5.23
N MET A 24 7.86 6.80 5.57
CA MET A 24 8.62 7.64 4.65
C MET A 24 9.87 6.94 4.14
N LEU A 25 10.59 6.23 5.02
CA LEU A 25 11.78 5.46 4.63
C LEU A 25 11.41 4.31 3.68
N ALA A 26 10.30 3.60 3.93
CA ALA A 26 9.81 2.57 3.02
C ALA A 26 9.45 3.15 1.63
N GLN A 27 8.78 4.30 1.60
CA GLN A 27 8.46 5.00 0.35
C GLN A 27 9.73 5.50 -0.38
N LEU A 28 10.74 5.95 0.35
CA LEU A 28 12.03 6.34 -0.23
C LEU A 28 12.73 5.16 -0.91
N ILE A 29 12.79 4.00 -0.24
CA ILE A 29 13.38 2.78 -0.82
C ILE A 29 12.61 2.36 -2.07
N GLN A 30 11.28 2.40 -2.03
CA GLN A 30 10.43 2.08 -3.18
C GLN A 30 10.69 3.01 -4.38
N ALA A 31 10.84 4.32 -4.13
CA ALA A 31 11.16 5.28 -5.17
C ALA A 31 12.56 5.03 -5.78
N LEU A 32 13.56 4.73 -4.94
CA LEU A 32 14.90 4.37 -5.40
C LEU A 32 14.89 3.10 -6.26
N TYR A 33 14.07 2.11 -5.90
CA TYR A 33 13.88 0.92 -6.71
C TYR A 33 13.30 1.24 -8.09
N ASN A 34 12.24 2.07 -8.15
CA ASN A 34 11.66 2.49 -9.43
C ASN A 34 12.66 3.23 -10.33
N ILE A 35 13.54 4.05 -9.75
CA ILE A 35 14.60 4.75 -10.48
C ILE A 35 15.65 3.75 -10.99
N ALA A 36 16.11 2.83 -10.12
CA ALA A 36 17.08 1.83 -10.49
C ALA A 36 16.55 0.92 -11.62
N ASP A 37 15.33 0.41 -11.48
CA ASP A 37 14.66 -0.40 -12.51
C ASP A 37 14.58 0.33 -13.85
N SER A 38 14.07 1.56 -13.84
CA SER A 38 13.99 2.40 -15.04
C SER A 38 15.37 2.68 -15.66
N PHE A 39 16.40 2.92 -14.84
CA PHE A 39 17.77 3.16 -15.30
C PHE A 39 18.40 1.90 -15.93
N PHE A 40 18.26 0.74 -15.31
CA PHE A 40 18.78 -0.52 -15.84
C PHE A 40 18.06 -0.93 -17.12
N VAL A 41 16.74 -0.80 -17.19
CA VAL A 41 15.97 -1.12 -18.40
C VAL A 41 16.28 -0.13 -19.52
N GLY A 42 16.39 1.17 -19.22
CA GLY A 42 16.74 2.20 -20.20
C GLY A 42 18.15 2.03 -20.78
N ARG A 43 19.10 1.48 -20.01
CA ARG A 43 20.49 1.28 -20.48
C ARG A 43 20.65 0.03 -21.36
N TYR A 44 19.77 -0.96 -21.23
CA TYR A 44 19.91 -2.25 -21.94
C TYR A 44 19.14 -2.29 -23.27
N SER A 45 18.14 -1.43 -23.48
CA SER A 45 17.38 -1.38 -24.75
C SER A 45 16.61 -0.07 -24.93
N ASP A 46 16.97 0.76 -25.93
CA ASP A 46 16.16 1.90 -26.39
C ASP A 46 14.74 1.46 -26.82
N ALA A 47 14.64 0.26 -27.39
CA ALA A 47 13.35 -0.36 -27.72
C ALA A 47 12.59 -0.82 -26.46
N GLY A 48 13.29 -1.23 -25.40
CA GLY A 48 12.71 -1.65 -24.11
C GLY A 48 12.11 -0.49 -23.33
N LEU A 49 12.75 0.68 -23.35
CA LEU A 49 12.19 1.90 -22.75
C LEU A 49 10.93 2.37 -23.49
N THR A 50 10.95 2.30 -24.82
CA THR A 50 9.79 2.64 -25.66
C THR A 50 8.63 1.67 -25.43
N ALA A 51 8.90 0.37 -25.31
CA ALA A 51 7.90 -0.64 -24.98
C ALA A 51 7.30 -0.44 -23.58
N LEU A 52 8.12 -0.07 -22.59
CA LEU A 52 7.67 0.28 -21.24
C LEU A 52 6.68 1.45 -21.24
N SER A 53 6.96 2.52 -22.00
CA SER A 53 6.04 3.66 -22.10
C SER A 53 4.68 3.28 -22.72
N ILE A 54 4.65 2.32 -23.64
CA ILE A 54 3.39 1.81 -24.24
C ILE A 54 2.61 0.91 -23.27
N ILE A 55 3.31 0.13 -22.44
CA ILE A 55 2.70 -0.78 -21.45
C ILE A 55 2.28 -0.03 -20.17
N TYR A 56 2.89 1.12 -19.88
CA TYR A 56 2.65 1.89 -18.67
C TYR A 56 1.15 2.19 -18.38
N PRO A 57 0.30 2.55 -19.37
CA PRO A 57 -1.14 2.71 -19.15
C PRO A 57 -1.84 1.42 -18.69
N ILE A 58 -1.44 0.27 -19.23
CA ILE A 58 -1.99 -1.04 -18.84
C ILE A 58 -1.51 -1.40 -17.43
N GLN A 59 -0.24 -1.11 -17.11
CA GLN A 59 0.30 -1.29 -15.77
C GLN A 59 -0.43 -0.40 -14.75
N LEU A 60 -0.72 0.86 -15.10
CA LEU A 60 -1.52 1.76 -14.29
C LEU A 60 -2.93 1.22 -14.02
N LEU A 61 -3.58 0.63 -15.02
CA LEU A 61 -4.88 -0.02 -14.83
C LEU A 61 -4.80 -1.20 -13.86
N MET A 62 -3.78 -2.07 -14.00
CA MET A 62 -3.58 -3.19 -13.06
C MET A 62 -3.33 -2.68 -11.64
N ILE A 63 -2.44 -1.70 -11.47
CA ILE A 63 -2.18 -1.09 -10.16
C ILE A 63 -3.45 -0.46 -9.58
N ALA A 64 -4.27 0.20 -10.40
CA ALA A 64 -5.53 0.81 -9.94
C ALA A 64 -6.51 -0.24 -9.38
N PHE A 65 -6.61 -1.42 -10.01
CA PHE A 65 -7.43 -2.52 -9.48
C PHE A 65 -6.86 -3.10 -8.17
N VAL A 66 -5.55 -3.34 -8.12
CA VAL A 66 -4.87 -3.90 -6.94
C VAL A 66 -4.94 -2.93 -5.76
N VAL A 67 -4.50 -1.69 -5.96
CA VAL A 67 -4.46 -0.67 -4.91
C VAL A 67 -5.88 -0.24 -4.54
N GLY A 68 -6.79 -0.10 -5.51
CA GLY A 68 -8.17 0.29 -5.24
C GLY A 68 -8.90 -0.70 -4.34
N THR A 69 -8.78 -2.00 -4.63
CA THR A 69 -9.39 -3.04 -3.79
C THR A 69 -8.68 -3.14 -2.43
N GLY A 70 -7.34 -3.14 -2.40
CA GLY A 70 -6.56 -3.22 -1.16
C GLY A 70 -6.83 -2.05 -0.20
N VAL A 71 -6.81 -0.81 -0.70
CA VAL A 71 -7.10 0.39 0.09
C VAL A 71 -8.57 0.43 0.51
N GLY A 72 -9.50 -0.02 -0.33
CA GLY A 72 -10.92 -0.11 0.00
C GLY A 72 -11.18 -1.03 1.19
N ILE A 73 -10.61 -2.23 1.17
CA ILE A 73 -10.73 -3.20 2.28
C ILE A 73 -10.08 -2.64 3.55
N ASN A 74 -8.88 -2.07 3.45
CA ASN A 74 -8.19 -1.47 4.59
C ASN A 74 -9.00 -0.33 5.21
N THR A 75 -9.68 0.48 4.39
CA THR A 75 -10.53 1.59 4.85
C THR A 75 -11.76 1.09 5.61
N VAL A 76 -12.46 0.08 5.07
CA VAL A 76 -13.62 -0.52 5.75
C VAL A 76 -13.20 -1.20 7.06
N MET A 77 -12.09 -1.95 7.04
CA MET A 77 -11.53 -2.59 8.22
C MET A 77 -11.17 -1.56 9.30
N ALA A 78 -10.44 -0.50 8.95
CA ALA A 78 -10.06 0.57 9.88
C ALA A 78 -11.29 1.27 10.49
N SER A 79 -12.31 1.54 9.67
CA SER A 79 -13.59 2.10 10.13
C SER A 79 -14.29 1.19 11.15
N LYS A 80 -14.40 -0.11 10.85
CA LYS A 80 -15.05 -1.11 11.72
C LYS A 80 -14.26 -1.36 13.02
N LEU A 81 -12.94 -1.35 12.95
CA LEU A 81 -12.06 -1.40 14.13
C LEU A 81 -12.27 -0.16 15.01
N GLY A 82 -12.40 1.03 14.40
CA GLY A 82 -12.63 2.29 15.11
C GLY A 82 -13.94 2.34 15.90
N VAL A 83 -15.00 1.69 15.42
CA VAL A 83 -16.29 1.55 16.16
C VAL A 83 -16.34 0.33 17.09
N GLY A 84 -15.22 -0.34 17.34
CA GLY A 84 -15.12 -1.47 18.28
C GLY A 84 -15.66 -2.81 17.77
N LYS A 85 -16.07 -2.89 16.49
CA LYS A 85 -16.64 -4.09 15.86
C LYS A 85 -15.53 -5.03 15.36
N ARG A 86 -14.72 -5.58 16.27
CA ARG A 86 -13.56 -6.42 15.94
C ARG A 86 -13.89 -7.67 15.12
N LYS A 87 -15.02 -8.34 15.40
CA LYS A 87 -15.43 -9.53 14.64
C LYS A 87 -15.72 -9.23 13.18
N GLU A 88 -16.44 -8.13 12.91
CA GLU A 88 -16.70 -7.70 11.53
C GLU A 88 -15.38 -7.32 10.84
N ALA A 89 -14.48 -6.62 11.54
CA ALA A 89 -13.17 -6.26 10.99
C ALA A 89 -12.29 -7.48 10.62
N ASP A 90 -12.26 -8.52 11.47
CA ASP A 90 -11.55 -9.77 11.18
C ASP A 90 -12.14 -10.50 9.98
N GLU A 91 -13.46 -10.45 9.80
CA GLU A 91 -14.14 -11.02 8.62
C GLU A 91 -13.74 -10.28 7.34
N TYR A 92 -13.69 -8.94 7.36
CA TYR A 92 -13.19 -8.14 6.23
C TYR A 92 -11.69 -8.36 5.97
N ALA A 93 -10.88 -8.54 7.01
CA ALA A 93 -9.46 -8.90 6.87
C ALA A 93 -9.29 -10.31 6.26
N GLY A 94 -10.17 -11.24 6.64
CA GLY A 94 -10.25 -12.58 6.07
C GLY A 94 -10.58 -12.58 4.58
N VAL A 95 -11.46 -11.67 4.12
CA VAL A 95 -11.77 -11.47 2.69
C VAL A 95 -10.63 -10.76 1.94
N GLY A 96 -9.85 -9.92 2.63
CA GLY A 96 -8.66 -9.26 2.06
C GLY A 96 -7.53 -10.21 1.69
N THR A 97 -7.38 -11.32 2.41
CA THR A 97 -6.30 -12.30 2.18
C THR A 97 -6.41 -13.02 0.82
N PRO A 98 -7.56 -13.61 0.42
CA PRO A 98 -7.70 -14.20 -0.90
C PRO A 98 -7.71 -13.15 -2.02
N LEU A 99 -8.24 -11.95 -1.77
CA LEU A 99 -8.18 -10.87 -2.77
C LEU A 99 -6.74 -10.45 -3.06
N ALA A 100 -5.84 -10.43 -2.06
CA ALA A 100 -4.42 -10.16 -2.26
C ALA A 100 -3.62 -11.29 -2.92
N VAL A 101 -4.18 -12.51 -3.00
CA VAL A 101 -3.56 -13.67 -3.65
C VAL A 101 -4.06 -13.84 -5.10
N VAL A 102 -5.29 -13.41 -5.38
CA VAL A 102 -5.94 -13.52 -6.70
C VAL A 102 -5.60 -12.33 -7.61
N LEU A 103 -5.34 -11.14 -7.04
CA LEU A 103 -4.87 -9.93 -7.75
C LEU A 103 -3.35 -9.82 -7.72
#